data_AF-A0A497RBT5-F1
#
_entry.id   AF-A0A497RBT5-F1
#
_cell.length_a   1.000
_cell.length_b   1.000
_cell.length_c   1.000
_cell.angle_alpha   90.00
_cell.angle_beta   90.00
_cell.angle_gamma   90.00
#
_symmetry.space_group_name_H-M   'P 1'
#
loop_
_entity.id
_entity.type
_entity.pdbx_description
1 polymer ?
#
loop_
_entity_poly.entity_id
_entity_poly.type
_entity_poly.pdbx_seq_one_letter_code
_entity_poly.pdbx_strand_id
1 'polypeptide(L)'
;MVFRKENENPTALKSKIKGKEKTKRKKRTEEQTFSGNDLLKYSKKHSYYLERRSAMNLITITTKNRTLRTTIEEQCQYPRQIIRRYWLKMTENKIKPLLLVDNGDGTSYSIALEGEVYLKLGEKFCERCGKRIPRESYEAVCIECYNKEAYKARRCIFEGPGEPYGKKCSKENPPCGNRENIIRCYGEHLVYIGRFGTIIKVGITSRKRSEGKYYRLIEQGLDEAIIMKGVATLKEALKIEATISEKFGIRTAIRFGEKVDEITKMPPEEKKKRKLDWHNWAEKLLALWPEKKITFLDLKGLWKDWEGKITPKKVFTPLELTGEVMLVKGNVLILKSKNEETKNKEKYYAINLSRLKGFELISEEELLWSIVESKERT
;
A
#
# COMPACT_ATOMS: atom_id res chain seq x y z
N MET A 1 40.58 21.88 -18.65
CA MET A 1 40.63 20.69 -19.51
C MET A 1 39.41 20.71 -20.43
N VAL A 2 39.66 20.94 -21.71
CA VAL A 2 38.71 20.98 -22.82
C VAL A 2 38.87 19.68 -23.58
N PHE A 3 37.79 18.96 -23.91
CA PHE A 3 37.72 18.21 -25.18
C PHE A 3 36.29 18.12 -25.70
N ARG A 4 36.21 18.25 -27.03
CA ARG A 4 35.07 18.50 -27.90
C ARG A 4 34.31 17.22 -28.28
N LYS A 5 33.09 17.47 -28.79
CA LYS A 5 32.23 16.59 -29.61
C LYS A 5 32.93 16.18 -30.91
N GLU A 6 32.58 14.99 -31.41
CA GLU A 6 32.39 14.74 -32.85
C GLU A 6 31.12 13.90 -33.08
N ASN A 7 30.33 14.36 -34.05
CA ASN A 7 29.19 13.69 -34.67
C ASN A 7 29.72 12.98 -35.92
N GLU A 8 29.24 11.77 -36.25
CA GLU A 8 29.02 11.38 -37.65
C GLU A 8 27.80 10.45 -37.79
N ASN A 9 27.01 10.76 -38.82
CA ASN A 9 25.85 10.10 -39.42
C ASN A 9 26.00 10.53 -40.90
N PRO A 10 25.70 9.77 -41.98
CA PRO A 10 24.36 9.18 -42.20
C PRO A 10 24.31 7.96 -43.17
N THR A 11 23.14 7.36 -43.37
CA THR A 11 22.64 7.08 -44.74
C THR A 11 21.14 6.79 -44.77
N ALA A 12 20.50 7.31 -45.82
CA ALA A 12 19.07 7.27 -46.08
C ALA A 12 18.75 6.25 -47.17
N LEU A 13 17.53 5.69 -47.16
CA LEU A 13 16.88 5.22 -48.38
C LEU A 13 15.38 5.57 -48.39
N LYS A 14 14.98 6.18 -49.50
CA LYS A 14 13.62 6.61 -49.85
C LYS A 14 12.83 5.43 -50.44
N SER A 15 11.52 5.39 -50.21
CA SER A 15 10.57 5.01 -51.26
C SER A 15 9.17 5.60 -50.99
N LYS A 16 8.67 6.30 -52.01
CA LYS A 16 7.29 6.78 -52.18
C LYS A 16 6.35 5.61 -52.49
N ILE A 17 5.07 5.70 -52.14
CA ILE A 17 3.91 5.30 -52.97
C ILE A 17 2.70 6.19 -52.61
N LYS A 18 1.94 6.56 -53.64
CA LYS A 18 0.77 7.46 -53.67
C LYS A 18 -0.55 6.68 -53.59
N GLY A 19 -1.64 7.36 -53.22
CA GLY A 19 -3.04 7.02 -53.56
C GLY A 19 -4.03 7.52 -52.50
N LYS A 20 -4.60 8.73 -52.63
CA LYS A 20 -5.96 9.06 -53.14
C LYS A 20 -7.07 8.13 -52.64
N GLU A 21 -8.01 8.66 -51.83
CA GLU A 21 -9.40 8.85 -52.26
C GLU A 21 -10.22 9.76 -51.32
N LYS A 22 -11.18 10.46 -51.95
CA LYS A 22 -12.11 11.42 -51.35
C LYS A 22 -13.43 10.70 -51.08
N THR A 23 -14.15 11.08 -50.02
CA THR A 23 -15.62 11.06 -50.08
C THR A 23 -16.24 12.14 -49.20
N LYS A 24 -17.02 13.00 -49.88
CA LYS A 24 -17.95 13.98 -49.31
C LYS A 24 -19.22 13.27 -48.86
N ARG A 25 -19.88 13.73 -47.79
CA ARG A 25 -21.35 13.66 -47.71
C ARG A 25 -21.94 14.86 -46.96
N LYS A 26 -23.07 15.31 -47.50
CA LYS A 26 -23.77 16.58 -47.32
C LYS A 26 -24.62 16.62 -46.04
N LYS A 27 -24.87 17.86 -45.60
CA LYS A 27 -25.93 18.34 -44.69
C LYS A 27 -27.34 17.85 -45.07
N ARG A 28 -28.21 17.71 -44.07
CA ARG A 28 -29.55 18.33 -44.08
C ARG A 28 -30.11 18.44 -42.65
N THR A 29 -30.48 19.66 -42.29
CA THR A 29 -31.37 20.08 -41.20
C THR A 29 -32.82 19.91 -41.65
N GLU A 30 -33.74 19.64 -40.73
CA GLU A 30 -35.09 20.24 -40.69
C GLU A 30 -35.74 19.98 -39.32
N GLU A 31 -36.26 21.06 -38.74
CA GLU A 31 -37.10 21.15 -37.54
C GLU A 31 -38.56 20.84 -37.91
N GLN A 32 -39.37 20.36 -36.96
CA GLN A 32 -40.76 20.84 -36.76
C GLN A 32 -41.38 20.33 -35.43
N THR A 33 -41.45 21.27 -34.48
CA THR A 33 -42.57 21.74 -33.62
C THR A 33 -43.85 20.94 -33.31
N PHE A 34 -44.19 20.96 -31.99
CA PHE A 34 -45.49 21.08 -31.28
C PHE A 34 -46.60 20.02 -31.54
N SER A 35 -47.54 19.66 -30.66
CA SER A 35 -48.05 20.08 -29.34
C SER A 35 -48.76 18.83 -28.75
N GLY A 36 -48.86 18.59 -27.43
CA GLY A 36 -49.84 19.26 -26.56
C GLY A 36 -51.11 18.39 -26.38
N ASN A 37 -51.24 17.84 -25.17
CA ASN A 37 -52.45 17.28 -24.55
C ASN A 37 -52.96 15.91 -25.00
N ASP A 38 -52.58 14.89 -24.23
CA ASP A 38 -53.58 14.19 -23.40
C ASP A 38 -53.02 13.97 -21.98
N LEU A 39 -53.22 15.02 -21.19
CA LEU A 39 -53.27 15.04 -19.74
C LEU A 39 -54.60 14.44 -19.31
N LEU A 40 -54.58 13.40 -18.46
CA LEU A 40 -55.54 13.04 -17.40
C LEU A 40 -55.32 11.53 -17.16
N LYS A 41 -55.00 10.96 -16.01
CA LYS A 41 -54.84 11.31 -14.59
C LYS A 41 -53.98 10.15 -14.07
N TYR A 42 -52.88 10.36 -13.35
CA TYR A 42 -52.94 10.48 -11.90
C TYR A 42 -51.62 11.12 -11.40
N SER A 43 -51.68 12.44 -11.16
CA SER A 43 -51.29 13.10 -9.90
C SER A 43 -50.65 12.16 -8.85
N LYS A 44 -49.46 12.40 -8.29
CA LYS A 44 -48.80 13.65 -7.88
C LYS A 44 -47.35 13.36 -7.47
N LYS A 45 -46.45 14.34 -7.68
CA LYS A 45 -45.12 14.55 -7.05
C LYS A 45 -43.92 13.74 -7.56
N HIS A 46 -43.39 14.16 -8.71
CA HIS A 46 -41.96 14.48 -8.93
C HIS A 46 -41.97 15.94 -9.42
N SER A 47 -41.19 16.90 -8.91
CA SER A 47 -39.77 17.17 -9.17
C SER A 47 -39.63 18.66 -8.81
N TYR A 48 -38.61 19.13 -8.09
CA TYR A 48 -37.38 19.61 -8.71
C TYR A 48 -36.40 20.04 -7.61
N TYR A 49 -35.22 19.43 -7.51
CA TYR A 49 -33.89 20.06 -7.69
C TYR A 49 -32.76 19.13 -7.21
N LEU A 50 -31.80 18.92 -8.12
CA LEU A 50 -30.36 18.66 -7.93
C LEU A 50 -29.87 18.30 -6.51
N GLU A 51 -29.62 17.00 -6.25
CA GLU A 51 -28.56 16.50 -5.34
C GLU A 51 -28.52 14.96 -5.38
N ARG A 52 -27.69 14.36 -6.26
CA ARG A 52 -27.36 12.93 -6.19
C ARG A 52 -26.01 12.74 -5.49
N ARG A 53 -26.04 12.86 -4.15
CA ARG A 53 -25.14 12.11 -3.27
C ARG A 53 -25.68 10.69 -3.20
N SER A 54 -25.13 9.77 -3.98
CA SER A 54 -25.48 8.36 -3.88
C SER A 54 -25.04 7.81 -2.52
N ALA A 55 -26.01 7.48 -1.69
CA ALA A 55 -25.84 6.75 -0.44
C ALA A 55 -25.18 5.40 -0.72
N MET A 56 -24.08 5.13 0.00
CA MET A 56 -23.37 3.86 0.01
C MET A 56 -24.18 2.84 0.81
N ASN A 57 -24.89 1.94 0.14
CA ASN A 57 -25.45 0.77 0.80
C ASN A 57 -24.37 -0.32 0.88
N LEU A 58 -23.71 -0.44 2.05
CA LEU A 58 -22.88 -1.59 2.40
C LEU A 58 -23.80 -2.78 2.72
N ILE A 59 -23.78 -3.82 1.88
CA ILE A 59 -24.34 -5.12 2.26
C ILE A 59 -23.22 -5.93 2.90
N THR A 60 -23.36 -6.25 4.19
CA THR A 60 -22.40 -7.07 4.94
C THR A 60 -22.95 -8.48 5.06
N ILE A 61 -22.36 -9.45 4.36
CA ILE A 61 -22.62 -10.87 4.57
C ILE A 61 -21.42 -11.43 5.34
N THR A 62 -21.70 -12.09 6.48
CA THR A 62 -20.68 -12.61 7.39
C THR A 62 -20.68 -14.13 7.31
N THR A 63 -19.58 -14.72 6.85
CA THR A 63 -19.25 -16.14 7.15
C THR A 63 -18.03 -16.15 8.06
N LYS A 64 -17.80 -17.25 8.81
CA LYS A 64 -16.95 -17.30 10.03
C LYS A 64 -15.59 -16.56 9.96
N ASN A 65 -14.97 -16.38 8.78
CA ASN A 65 -13.72 -15.62 8.59
C ASN A 65 -13.66 -14.69 7.35
N ARG A 66 -14.78 -14.42 6.65
CA ARG A 66 -14.80 -13.59 5.43
C ARG A 66 -15.81 -12.43 5.54
N THR A 67 -15.37 -11.24 5.14
CA THR A 67 -16.25 -10.06 4.97
C THR A 67 -16.12 -9.57 3.53
N LEU A 68 -17.22 -9.61 2.77
CA LEU A 68 -17.29 -9.12 1.39
C LEU A 68 -17.45 -7.59 1.36
N ARG A 69 -16.77 -6.92 0.41
CA ARG A 69 -16.88 -5.50 0.08
C ARG A 69 -16.85 -5.31 -1.43
N THR A 70 -17.86 -4.65 -1.97
CA THR A 70 -17.92 -4.25 -3.38
C THR A 70 -17.55 -2.77 -3.51
N THR A 71 -16.52 -2.48 -4.32
CA THR A 71 -16.21 -1.12 -4.79
C THR A 71 -15.76 -1.25 -6.23
N ILE A 72 -16.55 -0.67 -7.14
CA ILE A 72 -16.28 -0.66 -8.58
C ILE A 72 -15.17 0.38 -8.84
N GLU A 73 -13.91 -0.02 -8.72
CA GLU A 73 -12.77 0.68 -9.34
C GLU A 73 -12.46 0.00 -10.69
N GLU A 74 -11.98 0.74 -11.68
CA GLU A 74 -11.54 0.19 -12.98
C GLU A 74 -10.46 -0.89 -12.78
N GLN A 75 -10.88 -2.15 -12.72
CA GLN A 75 -10.02 -3.30 -12.46
C GLN A 75 -9.58 -3.94 -13.78
N CYS A 76 -8.31 -4.35 -13.85
CA CYS A 76 -7.93 -5.47 -14.72
C CYS A 76 -8.78 -6.66 -14.28
N GLN A 77 -9.54 -7.26 -15.20
CA GLN A 77 -10.26 -8.51 -14.94
C GLN A 77 -9.23 -9.60 -14.62
N TYR A 78 -9.13 -9.99 -13.37
CA TYR A 78 -8.35 -11.15 -12.98
C TYR A 78 -9.33 -12.31 -12.77
N PRO A 79 -9.14 -13.47 -13.40
CA PRO A 79 -9.93 -14.65 -13.03
C PRO A 79 -9.47 -15.26 -11.70
N ARG A 80 -8.73 -14.53 -10.86
CA ARG A 80 -7.93 -15.07 -9.75
C ARG A 80 -8.06 -14.21 -8.50
N GLN A 81 -8.05 -14.86 -7.34
CA GLN A 81 -8.09 -14.21 -6.03
C GLN A 81 -6.71 -13.64 -5.67
N ILE A 82 -6.52 -12.33 -5.78
CA ILE A 82 -5.23 -11.68 -5.55
C ILE A 82 -5.23 -10.89 -4.24
N ILE A 83 -4.20 -11.09 -3.40
CA ILE A 83 -3.97 -10.26 -2.22
C ILE A 83 -3.60 -8.83 -2.67
N ARG A 84 -4.51 -7.89 -2.47
CA ARG A 84 -4.30 -6.47 -2.82
C ARG A 84 -3.46 -5.72 -1.81
N ARG A 85 -3.66 -6.00 -0.52
CA ARG A 85 -2.91 -5.38 0.57
C ARG A 85 -3.19 -6.11 1.88
N TYR A 86 -2.28 -5.98 2.84
CA TYR A 86 -2.64 -6.14 4.24
C TYR A 86 -3.18 -4.81 4.78
N TRP A 87 -4.05 -4.89 5.77
CA TRP A 87 -4.67 -3.75 6.39
C TRP A 87 -4.89 -4.03 7.88
N LEU A 88 -4.65 -3.02 8.71
CA LEU A 88 -4.87 -3.07 10.15
C LEU A 88 -6.16 -2.29 10.45
N LYS A 89 -7.24 -3.01 10.76
CA LYS A 89 -8.53 -2.41 11.11
C LYS A 89 -8.52 -2.08 12.60
N MET A 90 -8.54 -0.79 12.92
CA MET A 90 -8.76 -0.33 14.29
C MET A 90 -10.21 -0.57 14.69
N THR A 91 -10.41 -1.25 15.81
CA THR A 91 -11.65 -1.32 16.59
C THR A 91 -11.40 -0.63 17.94
N GLU A 92 -12.43 -0.36 18.74
CA GLU A 92 -12.40 0.55 19.91
C GLU A 92 -11.13 0.44 20.75
N ASN A 93 -10.59 -0.77 21.01
CA ASN A 93 -9.32 -0.97 21.71
C ASN A 93 -8.41 -2.05 21.10
N LYS A 94 -8.65 -2.49 19.86
CA LYS A 94 -7.89 -3.60 19.25
C LYS A 94 -7.59 -3.35 17.78
N ILE A 95 -6.40 -3.75 17.35
CA ILE A 95 -6.07 -3.89 15.95
C ILE A 95 -6.47 -5.29 15.48
N LYS A 96 -7.29 -5.34 14.44
CA LYS A 96 -7.56 -6.56 13.69
C LYS A 96 -6.73 -6.59 12.40
N PRO A 97 -5.74 -7.49 12.28
CA PRO A 97 -4.97 -7.63 11.05
C PRO A 97 -5.77 -8.39 9.99
N LEU A 98 -5.86 -7.80 8.80
CA LEU A 98 -6.65 -8.32 7.68
C LEU A 98 -5.79 -8.40 6.42
N LEU A 99 -5.98 -9.44 5.60
CA LEU A 99 -5.58 -9.46 4.19
C LEU A 99 -6.80 -9.10 3.35
N LEU A 100 -6.69 -8.05 2.54
CA LEU A 100 -7.70 -7.70 1.54
C LEU A 100 -7.38 -8.46 0.25
N VAL A 101 -8.32 -9.28 -0.18
CA VAL A 101 -8.26 -10.11 -1.37
C VAL A 101 -9.26 -9.57 -2.38
N ASP A 102 -8.84 -9.48 -3.64
CA ASP A 102 -9.67 -9.10 -4.76
C ASP A 102 -9.98 -10.33 -5.59
N ASN A 103 -11.25 -10.54 -5.90
CA ASN A 103 -11.72 -11.66 -6.71
C ASN A 103 -11.52 -11.42 -8.21
N GLY A 104 -11.18 -10.19 -8.60
CA GLY A 104 -10.92 -9.77 -9.97
C GLY A 104 -12.18 -9.58 -10.84
N ASP A 105 -13.35 -9.72 -10.22
CA ASP A 105 -14.69 -9.42 -10.75
C ASP A 105 -15.24 -8.08 -10.24
N GLY A 106 -14.40 -7.23 -9.65
CA GLY A 106 -14.81 -5.99 -8.99
C GLY A 106 -15.17 -6.16 -7.50
N THR A 107 -15.23 -7.39 -7.00
CA THR A 107 -15.53 -7.68 -5.60
C THR A 107 -14.27 -8.01 -4.79
N SER A 108 -14.31 -7.70 -3.50
CA SER A 108 -13.20 -7.98 -2.59
C SER A 108 -13.70 -8.59 -1.29
N TYR A 109 -12.84 -9.31 -0.59
CA TYR A 109 -13.12 -9.77 0.77
C TYR A 109 -11.89 -9.64 1.66
N SER A 110 -12.10 -9.66 2.97
CA SER A 110 -11.01 -9.66 3.94
C SER A 110 -10.87 -10.99 4.67
N ILE A 111 -9.63 -11.45 4.86
CA ILE A 111 -9.27 -12.58 5.70
C ILE A 111 -8.63 -12.05 6.98
N ALA A 112 -9.18 -12.42 8.14
CA ALA A 112 -8.56 -12.08 9.42
C ALA A 112 -7.32 -12.94 9.67
N LEU A 113 -6.24 -12.32 10.17
CA LEU A 113 -5.03 -13.00 10.59
C LEU A 113 -5.05 -13.18 12.12
N GLU A 114 -5.97 -14.02 12.59
CA GLU A 114 -6.20 -14.33 14.00
C GLU A 114 -6.43 -15.84 14.14
N GLY A 115 -6.01 -16.44 15.26
CA GLY A 115 -6.19 -17.87 15.50
C GLY A 115 -5.44 -18.72 14.48
N GLU A 116 -6.07 -19.79 14.00
CA GLU A 116 -5.48 -20.68 13.01
C GLU A 116 -5.70 -20.15 11.59
N VAL A 117 -4.62 -20.09 10.82
CA VAL A 117 -4.66 -19.70 9.41
C VAL A 117 -4.10 -20.82 8.54
N TYR A 118 -4.75 -21.02 7.39
CA TYR A 118 -4.30 -21.92 6.33
C TYR A 118 -4.53 -21.22 4.99
N LEU A 119 -3.46 -20.70 4.39
CA LEU A 119 -3.51 -20.01 3.11
C LEU A 119 -2.40 -20.53 2.21
N LYS A 120 -2.73 -21.08 1.05
CA LYS A 120 -1.76 -21.45 0.03
C LYS A 120 -1.57 -20.30 -0.96
N LEU A 121 -0.32 -19.92 -1.21
CA LEU A 121 0.02 -18.77 -2.06
C LEU A 121 0.51 -19.24 -3.42
N GLY A 122 -0.27 -18.94 -4.47
CA GLY A 122 0.01 -19.25 -5.87
C GLY A 122 1.00 -18.30 -6.51
N GLU A 123 0.79 -17.99 -7.79
CA GLU A 123 1.70 -17.12 -8.53
C GLU A 123 1.63 -15.66 -8.04
N LYS A 124 2.62 -14.86 -8.44
CA LYS A 124 2.65 -13.43 -8.13
C LYS A 124 2.36 -12.62 -9.38
N PHE A 125 1.49 -11.62 -9.24
CA PHE A 125 0.99 -10.79 -10.32
C PHE A 125 1.25 -9.31 -10.05
N CYS A 126 1.47 -8.56 -11.13
CA CYS A 126 1.58 -7.11 -11.11
C CYS A 126 0.23 -6.49 -10.75
N GLU A 127 0.13 -5.74 -9.65
CA GLU A 127 -1.11 -5.11 -9.17
C GLU A 127 -1.75 -4.13 -10.18
N ARG A 128 -0.99 -3.72 -11.22
CA ARG A 128 -1.39 -2.72 -12.20
C ARG A 128 -1.91 -3.30 -13.51
N CYS A 129 -1.18 -4.25 -14.11
CA CYS A 129 -1.51 -4.79 -15.42
C CYS A 129 -1.79 -6.29 -15.42
N GLY A 130 -1.57 -6.94 -14.30
CA GLY A 130 -1.86 -8.35 -14.12
C GLY A 130 -0.94 -9.34 -14.78
N LYS A 131 0.14 -8.87 -15.40
CA LYS A 131 1.23 -9.73 -15.83
C LYS A 131 1.80 -10.47 -14.62
N ARG A 132 2.08 -11.77 -14.79
CA ARG A 132 2.87 -12.56 -13.86
C ARG A 132 4.23 -11.91 -13.65
N ILE A 133 4.72 -11.90 -12.42
CA ILE A 133 6.04 -11.41 -12.03
C ILE A 133 6.78 -12.48 -11.23
N PRO A 134 8.12 -12.43 -11.15
CA PRO A 134 8.88 -13.36 -10.33
C PRO A 134 8.41 -13.31 -8.87
N ARG A 135 8.32 -14.48 -8.23
CA ARG A 135 7.75 -14.65 -6.89
C ARG A 135 8.51 -13.84 -5.84
N GLU A 136 9.83 -13.82 -6.01
CA GLU A 136 10.83 -13.14 -5.19
C GLU A 136 10.85 -11.62 -5.38
N SER A 137 10.12 -11.08 -6.37
CA SER A 137 10.05 -9.64 -6.61
C SER A 137 9.63 -8.90 -5.35
N TYR A 138 10.39 -7.87 -4.96
CA TYR A 138 10.04 -7.03 -3.81
C TYR A 138 8.74 -6.26 -4.07
N GLU A 139 8.67 -5.67 -5.25
CA GLU A 139 7.54 -4.88 -5.69
C GLU A 139 6.40 -5.78 -6.17
N ALA A 140 5.17 -5.30 -5.96
CA ALA A 140 3.97 -5.92 -6.53
C ALA A 140 3.69 -5.39 -7.94
N VAL A 141 4.69 -4.84 -8.65
CA VAL A 141 4.54 -4.20 -9.96
C VAL A 141 5.64 -4.69 -10.88
N CYS A 142 5.29 -5.06 -12.12
CA CYS A 142 6.28 -5.48 -13.13
C CYS A 142 7.14 -4.31 -13.60
N ILE A 143 8.32 -4.60 -14.18
CA ILE A 143 9.27 -3.60 -14.65
C ILE A 143 8.65 -2.62 -15.67
N GLU A 144 7.79 -3.11 -16.56
CA GLU A 144 7.08 -2.27 -17.52
C GLU A 144 6.18 -1.25 -16.82
N CYS A 145 5.35 -1.69 -15.86
CA CYS A 145 4.47 -0.80 -15.11
C CYS A 145 5.23 0.10 -14.15
N TYR A 146 6.36 -0.34 -13.61
CA TYR A 146 7.26 0.47 -12.79
C TYR A 146 7.81 1.67 -13.58
N ASN A 147 8.10 1.46 -14.87
CA ASN A 147 8.61 2.49 -15.77
C ASN A 147 7.52 3.37 -16.40
N LYS A 148 6.23 3.03 -16.26
CA LYS A 148 5.13 3.89 -16.74
C LYS A 148 4.99 5.16 -15.89
N GLU A 149 4.53 6.23 -16.53
CA GLU A 149 4.36 7.57 -15.94
C GLU A 149 3.59 7.58 -14.60
N ALA A 150 2.56 6.75 -14.47
CA ALA A 150 1.78 6.64 -13.25
C ALA A 150 2.58 6.13 -12.03
N TYR A 151 3.60 5.30 -12.24
CA TYR A 151 4.46 4.78 -11.17
C TYR A 151 5.70 5.66 -10.96
N LYS A 152 6.23 6.30 -12.01
CA LYS A 152 7.26 7.35 -11.88
C LYS A 152 6.84 8.44 -10.87
N ALA A 153 5.57 8.82 -10.85
CA ALA A 153 5.07 9.79 -9.88
C ALA A 153 5.19 9.32 -8.41
N ARG A 154 5.12 8.01 -8.14
CA ARG A 154 5.33 7.45 -6.78
C ARG A 154 6.79 7.55 -6.36
N ARG A 155 7.73 7.48 -7.31
CA ARG A 155 9.17 7.61 -7.06
C ARG A 155 9.55 8.99 -6.53
N CYS A 156 8.74 10.02 -6.79
CA CYS A 156 8.93 11.36 -6.21
C CYS A 156 8.98 11.35 -4.68
N ILE A 157 8.36 10.37 -4.01
CA ILE A 157 8.40 10.21 -2.55
C ILE A 157 9.79 9.82 -2.05
N PHE A 158 10.57 9.12 -2.87
CA PHE A 158 11.88 8.58 -2.49
C PHE A 158 13.03 9.41 -3.09
N GLU A 159 12.85 9.87 -4.33
CA GLU A 159 13.88 10.56 -5.10
C GLU A 159 13.74 12.08 -5.00
N GLY A 160 12.56 12.59 -4.64
CA GLY A 160 12.25 14.01 -4.58
C GLY A 160 11.30 14.48 -5.68
N PRO A 161 10.56 15.59 -5.49
CA PRO A 161 9.60 16.08 -6.47
C PRO A 161 10.23 16.44 -7.81
N GLY A 162 9.88 15.70 -8.86
CA GLY A 162 10.33 15.94 -10.24
C GLY A 162 11.62 15.23 -10.64
N GLU A 163 12.39 14.71 -9.68
CA GLU A 163 13.63 13.98 -9.92
C GLU A 163 13.46 12.75 -10.83
N PRO A 164 12.43 11.89 -10.69
CA PRO A 164 12.20 10.76 -11.60
C PRO A 164 11.93 11.16 -13.06
N TYR A 165 11.68 12.45 -13.30
CA TYR A 165 11.38 13.03 -14.60
C TYR A 165 12.55 13.87 -15.15
N GLY A 166 13.62 14.05 -14.37
CA GLY A 166 14.73 14.96 -14.71
C GLY A 166 14.28 16.42 -14.87
N LYS A 167 13.23 16.85 -14.15
CA LYS A 167 12.61 18.17 -14.31
C LYS A 167 12.34 18.81 -12.95
N LYS A 168 12.47 20.14 -12.87
CA LYS A 168 11.97 20.90 -11.73
C LYS A 168 10.45 20.73 -11.63
N CYS A 169 9.95 20.44 -10.44
CA CYS A 169 8.54 20.35 -10.16
C CYS A 169 8.03 21.69 -9.58
N SER A 170 6.90 22.19 -10.06
CA SER A 170 6.12 23.24 -9.40
C SER A 170 4.65 22.80 -9.26
N LYS A 171 3.88 23.53 -8.44
CA LYS A 171 2.45 23.25 -8.25
C LYS A 171 1.66 23.55 -9.53
N GLU A 172 2.07 24.58 -10.27
CA GLU A 172 1.44 25.06 -11.50
C GLU A 172 1.80 24.18 -12.69
N ASN A 173 3.03 23.63 -12.71
CA ASN A 173 3.56 22.85 -13.82
C ASN A 173 4.26 21.56 -13.32
N PRO A 174 3.50 20.57 -12.83
CA PRO A 174 4.07 19.31 -12.37
C PRO A 174 4.49 18.45 -13.58
N PRO A 175 5.74 17.93 -13.63
CA PRO A 175 6.21 17.11 -14.76
C PRO A 175 5.46 15.78 -14.91
N CYS A 176 4.79 15.32 -13.85
CA CYS A 176 3.96 14.12 -13.89
C CYS A 176 2.60 14.32 -14.58
N GLY A 177 2.25 15.55 -15.00
CA GLY A 177 1.03 15.86 -15.77
C GLY A 177 -0.30 15.57 -15.07
N ASN A 178 -0.29 15.01 -13.86
CA ASN A 178 -1.48 14.57 -13.14
C ASN A 178 -1.72 15.46 -11.92
N ARG A 179 -2.86 16.16 -11.93
CA ARG A 179 -3.27 17.06 -10.84
C ARG A 179 -3.44 16.34 -9.50
N GLU A 180 -3.81 15.06 -9.48
CA GLU A 180 -3.90 14.28 -8.24
C GLU A 180 -2.52 14.05 -7.60
N ASN A 181 -1.47 13.98 -8.41
CA ASN A 181 -0.09 13.86 -7.93
C ASN A 181 0.46 15.19 -7.41
N ILE A 182 -0.13 16.33 -7.79
CA ILE A 182 0.19 17.64 -7.16
C ILE A 182 -0.10 17.57 -5.68
N ILE A 183 -1.25 17.01 -5.28
CA ILE A 183 -1.61 16.86 -3.85
C ILE A 183 -0.57 15.99 -3.12
N ARG A 184 0.06 15.03 -3.80
CA ARG A 184 1.14 14.22 -3.20
C ARG A 184 2.44 15.00 -3.02
N CYS A 185 2.78 15.93 -3.90
CA CYS A 185 4.05 16.67 -3.82
C CYS A 185 3.92 17.98 -3.02
N TYR A 186 2.76 18.62 -3.10
CA TYR A 186 2.46 19.96 -2.56
C TYR A 186 1.31 19.98 -1.55
N GLY A 187 0.79 18.81 -1.18
CA GLY A 187 -0.07 18.69 -0.01
C GLY A 187 0.74 18.57 1.27
N GLU A 188 0.07 18.75 2.40
CA GLU A 188 0.71 18.66 3.70
C GLU A 188 1.21 17.24 4.00
N HIS A 189 2.39 17.18 4.59
CA HIS A 189 3.05 15.98 5.07
C HIS A 189 3.23 16.04 6.58
N LEU A 190 3.45 14.89 7.17
CA LEU A 190 3.85 14.72 8.54
C LEU A 190 5.27 14.15 8.53
N VAL A 191 6.16 14.73 9.33
CA VAL A 191 7.45 14.15 9.66
C VAL A 191 7.32 13.55 11.05
N TYR A 192 7.81 12.34 11.26
CA TYR A 192 7.73 11.69 12.56
C TYR A 192 9.06 11.07 12.96
N ILE A 193 9.34 11.11 14.27
CA ILE A 193 10.34 10.26 14.90
C ILE A 193 9.57 9.20 15.67
N GLY A 194 9.75 7.94 15.32
CA GLY A 194 9.02 6.85 15.95
C GLY A 194 9.92 5.70 16.34
N ARG A 195 9.43 4.91 17.29
CA ARG A 195 10.18 3.82 17.91
C ARG A 195 9.53 2.47 17.61
N PHE A 196 10.35 1.48 17.31
CA PHE A 196 9.98 0.07 17.23
C PHE A 196 10.92 -0.70 18.16
N GLY A 197 10.42 -1.17 19.32
CA GLY A 197 11.22 -1.70 20.41
C GLY A 197 12.19 -0.65 20.94
N THR A 198 13.49 -0.93 20.86
CA THR A 198 14.58 0.00 21.14
C THR A 198 14.93 0.90 19.97
N ILE A 199 14.50 0.53 18.76
CA ILE A 199 15.06 1.14 17.57
C ILE A 199 14.23 2.34 17.11
N ILE A 200 14.90 3.48 16.99
CA ILE A 200 14.30 4.74 16.56
C ILE A 200 14.44 4.86 15.04
N LYS A 201 13.46 5.51 14.41
CA LYS A 201 13.56 5.95 13.02
C LYS A 201 12.92 7.31 12.83
N VAL A 202 13.33 8.02 11.79
CA VAL A 202 12.61 9.16 11.23
C VAL A 202 11.86 8.70 9.98
N GLY A 203 10.70 9.29 9.70
CA GLY A 203 9.89 8.96 8.55
C GLY A 203 8.97 10.09 8.11
N ILE A 204 8.52 10.03 6.86
CA ILE A 204 7.50 10.93 6.32
C ILE A 204 6.22 10.17 5.94
N THR A 205 5.07 10.86 6.02
CA THR A 205 3.80 10.37 5.49
C THR A 205 2.92 11.54 5.04
N SER A 206 2.11 11.36 4.00
CA SER A 206 1.17 12.41 3.60
C SER A 206 0.05 12.55 4.63
N ARG A 207 -0.43 13.78 4.86
CA ARG A 207 -1.57 14.03 5.77
C ARG A 207 -2.83 13.30 5.30
N LYS A 208 -3.07 13.24 3.99
CA LYS A 208 -4.21 12.51 3.38
C LYS A 208 -4.16 11.01 3.66
N ARG A 209 -3.00 10.34 3.52
CA ARG A 209 -2.88 8.92 3.90
C ARG A 209 -3.12 8.71 5.40
N SER A 210 -2.83 9.74 6.18
CA SER A 210 -2.90 9.69 7.63
C SER A 210 -4.31 9.93 8.15
N GLU A 211 -5.15 10.69 7.42
CA GLU A 211 -6.61 10.94 7.62
C GLU A 211 -7.12 10.76 9.07
N GLY A 212 -6.35 11.29 10.03
CA GLY A 212 -6.66 11.29 11.47
C GLY A 212 -6.31 10.03 12.29
N LYS A 213 -5.78 8.94 11.71
CA LYS A 213 -5.66 7.64 12.42
C LYS A 213 -4.27 7.02 12.43
N TYR A 214 -3.23 7.77 12.06
CA TYR A 214 -1.83 7.34 12.20
C TYR A 214 -1.51 5.99 11.53
N TYR A 215 -2.28 5.62 10.49
CA TYR A 215 -2.22 4.31 9.85
C TYR A 215 -0.82 3.90 9.41
N ARG A 216 0.01 4.84 8.91
CA ARG A 216 1.38 4.54 8.50
C ARG A 216 2.28 4.14 9.68
N LEU A 217 2.07 4.72 10.85
CA LEU A 217 2.83 4.40 12.06
C LEU A 217 2.44 3.01 12.58
N ILE A 218 1.13 2.74 12.58
CA ILE A 218 0.55 1.44 12.92
C ILE A 218 1.03 0.36 11.93
N GLU A 219 0.97 0.63 10.62
CA GLU A 219 1.47 -0.23 9.55
C GLU A 219 2.96 -0.58 9.72
N GLN A 220 3.77 0.37 10.22
CA GLN A 220 5.17 0.13 10.53
C GLN A 220 5.39 -0.57 11.88
N GLY A 221 4.34 -0.74 12.70
CA GLY A 221 4.39 -1.41 14.00
C GLY A 221 5.08 -0.57 15.07
N LEU A 222 5.04 0.76 14.95
CA LEU A 222 5.70 1.63 15.92
C LEU A 222 4.98 1.56 17.27
N ASP A 223 5.75 1.58 18.35
CA ASP A 223 5.27 1.61 19.74
C ASP A 223 4.89 3.01 20.17
N GLU A 224 5.64 4.01 19.71
CA GLU A 224 5.45 5.42 20.07
C GLU A 224 5.97 6.29 18.94
N ALA A 225 5.47 7.52 18.83
CA ALA A 225 6.00 8.50 17.90
C ALA A 225 5.79 9.95 18.37
N ILE A 226 6.75 10.80 18.03
CA ILE A 226 6.57 12.25 17.94
C ILE A 226 6.27 12.60 16.48
N ILE A 227 5.27 13.44 16.27
CA ILE A 227 4.77 13.80 14.95
C ILE A 227 4.81 15.33 14.82
N MET A 228 5.55 15.79 13.83
CA MET A 228 5.64 17.18 13.40
C MET A 228 4.61 17.44 12.28
N LYS A 229 3.74 18.42 12.50
CA LYS A 229 2.67 18.87 11.60
C LYS A 229 3.00 20.25 11.02
N GLY A 230 2.29 20.67 9.97
CA GLY A 230 2.55 21.96 9.30
C GLY A 230 3.73 21.92 8.33
N VAL A 231 4.01 20.74 7.76
CA VAL A 231 5.03 20.57 6.71
C VAL A 231 4.32 20.60 5.36
N ALA A 232 4.44 21.71 4.65
CA ALA A 232 3.53 22.05 3.55
C ALA A 232 3.76 21.22 2.28
N THR A 233 4.98 20.71 2.07
CA THR A 233 5.35 20.00 0.84
C THR A 233 6.18 18.76 1.11
N LEU A 234 6.19 17.85 0.14
CA LEU A 234 7.05 16.66 0.15
C LEU A 234 8.53 17.03 0.16
N LYS A 235 8.92 18.07 -0.60
CA LYS A 235 10.31 18.56 -0.64
C LYS A 235 10.78 19.03 0.73
N GLU A 236 9.94 19.80 1.43
CA GLU A 236 10.21 20.24 2.80
C GLU A 236 10.29 19.05 3.76
N ALA A 237 9.35 18.10 3.67
CA ALA A 237 9.35 16.90 4.52
C ALA A 237 10.62 16.06 4.36
N LEU A 238 11.07 15.84 3.12
CA LEU A 238 12.32 15.13 2.83
C LEU A 238 13.54 15.88 3.39
N LYS A 239 13.56 17.21 3.27
CA LYS A 239 14.64 18.02 3.85
C LYS A 239 14.69 17.89 5.37
N ILE A 240 13.54 17.95 6.05
CA ILE A 240 13.45 17.80 7.51
C ILE A 240 13.87 16.38 7.92
N GLU A 241 13.38 15.35 7.24
CA GLU A 241 13.76 13.95 7.48
C GLU A 241 15.27 13.73 7.36
N ALA A 242 15.88 14.23 6.28
CA ALA A 242 17.33 14.17 6.07
C ALA A 242 18.09 14.92 7.18
N THR A 243 17.64 16.12 7.54
CA THR A 243 18.26 16.93 8.60
C THR A 243 18.20 16.22 9.95
N ILE A 244 17.06 15.63 10.32
CA ILE A 244 16.92 14.85 11.55
C ILE A 244 17.84 13.63 11.52
N SER A 245 17.89 12.94 10.38
CA SER A 245 18.69 11.74 10.20
C SER A 245 20.18 12.02 10.38
N GLU A 246 20.68 13.06 9.71
CA GLU A 246 22.08 13.50 9.76
C GLU A 246 22.45 14.05 11.14
N LYS A 247 21.67 14.99 11.67
CA LYS A 247 22.00 15.70 12.91
C LYS A 247 21.93 14.83 14.15
N PHE A 248 21.01 13.87 14.18
CA PHE A 248 20.77 13.04 15.37
C PHE A 248 21.16 11.57 15.18
N GLY A 249 21.74 11.19 14.04
CA GLY A 249 22.10 9.79 13.74
C GLY A 249 20.90 8.85 13.69
N ILE A 250 19.70 9.37 13.43
CA ILE A 250 18.49 8.55 13.36
C ILE A 250 18.34 7.98 11.95
N ARG A 251 18.16 6.67 11.84
CA ARG A 251 17.90 6.01 10.55
C ARG A 251 16.54 6.38 9.94
N THR A 252 16.45 6.38 8.61
CA THR A 252 15.20 6.61 7.86
C THR A 252 14.38 5.33 7.63
N ALA A 253 15.01 4.16 7.77
CA ALA A 253 14.40 2.86 7.50
C ALA A 253 14.64 1.83 8.62
N ILE A 254 13.69 0.91 8.78
CA ILE A 254 13.80 -0.27 9.64
C ILE A 254 13.50 -1.48 8.76
N ARG A 255 14.48 -2.35 8.57
CA ARG A 255 14.36 -3.55 7.75
C ARG A 255 13.55 -4.60 8.49
N PHE A 256 12.88 -5.46 7.73
CA PHE A 256 12.06 -6.54 8.27
C PHE A 256 12.83 -7.44 9.25
N GLY A 257 14.06 -7.84 8.90
CA GLY A 257 14.89 -8.70 9.75
C GLY A 257 15.17 -8.09 11.12
N GLU A 258 15.42 -6.78 11.17
CA GLU A 258 15.66 -6.04 12.40
C GLU A 258 14.41 -5.98 13.27
N LYS A 259 13.21 -5.80 12.67
CA LYS A 259 11.95 -5.85 13.42
C LYS A 259 11.73 -7.20 14.08
N VAL A 260 12.02 -8.29 13.36
CA VAL A 260 11.89 -9.64 13.89
C VAL A 260 12.87 -9.86 15.04
N ASP A 261 14.13 -9.45 14.87
CA ASP A 261 15.13 -9.52 15.94
C ASP A 261 14.69 -8.73 17.17
N GLU A 262 14.18 -7.52 16.98
CA GLU A 262 13.70 -6.66 18.06
C GLU A 262 12.49 -7.24 18.83
N ILE A 263 11.56 -7.87 18.11
CA ILE A 263 10.41 -8.54 18.74
C ILE A 263 10.88 -9.72 19.61
N THR A 264 11.90 -10.45 19.16
CA THR A 264 12.20 -11.81 19.64
C THR A 264 13.37 -11.90 20.61
N LYS A 265 14.37 -11.01 20.51
CA LYS A 265 15.59 -11.05 21.31
C LYS A 265 15.54 -10.18 22.57
N MET A 266 14.54 -9.31 22.69
CA MET A 266 14.54 -8.28 23.71
C MET A 266 13.78 -8.74 24.97
N PRO A 267 14.46 -8.86 26.13
CA PRO A 267 13.80 -9.24 27.37
C PRO A 267 12.70 -8.23 27.75
N PRO A 268 11.56 -8.68 28.30
CA PRO A 268 10.48 -7.79 28.74
C PRO A 268 10.95 -6.70 29.72
N GLU A 269 11.95 -6.99 30.56
CA GLU A 269 12.49 -6.06 31.55
C GLU A 269 13.26 -4.92 30.88
N GLU A 270 14.02 -5.20 29.81
CA GLU A 270 14.73 -4.17 29.06
C GLU A 270 13.78 -3.27 28.27
N LYS A 271 12.64 -3.81 27.83
CA LYS A 271 11.58 -3.03 27.15
C LYS A 271 11.04 -1.92 28.04
N LYS A 272 10.93 -2.20 29.34
CA LYS A 272 10.40 -1.25 30.34
C LYS A 272 11.42 -0.19 30.75
N LYS A 273 12.71 -0.52 30.78
CA LYS A 273 13.77 0.36 31.30
C LYS A 273 14.15 1.51 30.35
N ARG A 274 13.92 1.38 29.05
CA ARG A 274 14.28 2.41 28.06
C ARG A 274 13.10 3.33 27.76
N LYS A 275 12.80 4.26 28.67
CA LYS A 275 11.94 5.40 28.34
C LYS A 275 12.75 6.35 27.45
N LEU A 276 12.28 6.58 26.23
CA LEU A 276 12.76 7.71 25.47
C LEU A 276 12.18 8.97 26.08
N ASP A 277 13.02 9.96 26.33
CA ASP A 277 12.56 11.28 26.75
C ASP A 277 12.00 12.02 25.53
N TRP A 278 10.74 11.76 25.22
CA TRP A 278 10.04 12.40 24.12
C TRP A 278 9.85 13.90 24.35
N HIS A 279 9.92 14.39 25.59
CA HIS A 279 9.85 15.81 25.88
C HIS A 279 11.11 16.52 25.36
N ASN A 280 12.30 16.02 25.74
CA ASN A 280 13.58 16.51 25.24
C ASN A 280 13.67 16.43 23.69
N TRP A 281 13.16 15.36 23.08
CA TRP A 281 13.08 15.28 21.61
C TRP A 281 12.18 16.36 21.01
N ALA A 282 11.01 16.63 21.61
CA ALA A 282 10.12 17.68 21.14
C ALA A 282 10.79 19.07 21.24
N GLU A 283 11.49 19.36 22.33
CA GLU A 283 12.24 20.60 22.51
C GLU A 283 13.33 20.77 21.45
N LYS A 284 14.14 19.73 21.22
CA LYS A 284 15.18 19.73 20.17
C LYS A 284 14.61 20.00 18.78
N LEU A 285 13.43 19.44 18.48
CA LEU A 285 12.77 19.66 17.19
C LEU A 285 12.18 21.07 17.10
N LEU A 286 11.56 21.60 18.16
CA LEU A 286 11.02 22.97 18.20
C LEU A 286 12.14 24.02 18.13
N ALA A 287 13.32 23.75 18.68
CA ALA A 287 14.48 24.63 18.54
C ALA A 287 14.93 24.78 17.08
N LEU A 288 14.72 23.75 16.24
CA LEU A 288 15.09 23.78 14.82
C LEU A 288 13.95 24.26 13.92
N TRP A 289 12.71 24.03 14.33
CA TRP A 289 11.51 24.35 13.57
C TRP A 289 10.41 24.91 14.49
N PRO A 290 10.61 26.13 15.04
CA PRO A 290 9.73 26.71 16.06
C PRO A 290 8.31 26.97 15.56
N GLU A 291 8.12 27.07 14.24
CA GLU A 291 6.82 27.28 13.62
C GLU A 291 5.99 25.99 13.47
N LYS A 292 6.56 24.82 13.77
CA LYS A 292 5.88 23.53 13.60
C LYS A 292 5.13 23.10 14.85
N LYS A 293 4.04 22.36 14.65
CA LYS A 293 3.28 21.75 15.75
C LYS A 293 3.76 20.33 16.00
N ILE A 294 4.14 20.04 17.22
CA ILE A 294 4.55 18.70 17.65
C ILE A 294 3.44 18.02 18.46
N THR A 295 3.18 16.75 18.18
CA THR A 295 2.26 15.91 18.98
C THR A 295 2.90 14.57 19.29
N PHE A 296 2.72 14.09 20.51
CA PHE A 296 3.10 12.74 20.90
C PHE A 296 1.96 11.75 20.64
N LEU A 297 2.32 10.51 20.29
CA LEU A 297 1.42 9.40 20.07
C LEU A 297 1.97 8.15 20.74
N ASP A 298 1.20 7.57 21.65
CA ASP A 298 1.46 6.26 22.23
C ASP A 298 0.65 5.18 21.50
N LEU A 299 1.34 4.15 21.03
CA LEU A 299 0.78 2.99 20.33
C LEU A 299 1.11 1.67 21.05
N LYS A 300 1.76 1.70 22.22
CA LYS A 300 2.21 0.49 22.94
C LYS A 300 1.05 -0.45 23.24
N GLY A 301 -0.08 0.11 23.69
CA GLY A 301 -1.29 -0.65 24.04
C GLY A 301 -1.95 -1.36 22.86
N LEU A 302 -1.50 -1.11 21.62
CA LEU A 302 -2.06 -1.75 20.43
C LEU A 302 -1.43 -3.11 20.12
N TRP A 303 -0.27 -3.43 20.71
CA TRP A 303 0.51 -4.60 20.35
C TRP A 303 0.47 -5.66 21.46
N LYS A 304 0.33 -6.93 21.06
CA LYS A 304 0.61 -8.05 21.95
C LYS A 304 2.13 -8.21 22.08
N ASP A 305 2.62 -8.47 23.28
CA ASP A 305 4.01 -8.84 23.49
C ASP A 305 4.30 -10.26 22.96
N TRP A 306 5.54 -10.46 22.50
CA TRP A 306 6.02 -11.77 22.14
C TRP A 306 6.41 -12.56 23.39
N GLU A 307 5.72 -13.67 23.63
CA GLU A 307 5.93 -14.54 24.79
C GLU A 307 6.79 -15.78 24.46
N GLY A 308 7.09 -16.02 23.18
CA GLY A 308 7.82 -17.20 22.76
C GLY A 308 9.32 -17.15 23.08
N LYS A 309 9.89 -18.30 23.41
CA LYS A 309 11.33 -18.43 23.72
C LYS A 309 12.21 -18.69 22.48
N ILE A 310 11.59 -19.08 21.36
CA ILE A 310 12.29 -19.49 20.14
C ILE A 310 12.32 -18.34 19.13
N THR A 311 13.49 -18.07 18.55
CA THR A 311 13.60 -17.09 17.46
C THR A 311 12.95 -17.65 16.19
N PRO A 312 11.94 -16.99 15.61
CA PRO A 312 11.27 -17.44 14.42
C PRO A 312 12.19 -17.39 13.19
N LYS A 313 12.05 -18.38 12.31
CA LYS A 313 12.70 -18.37 10.99
C LYS A 313 12.08 -17.26 10.14
N LYS A 314 12.93 -16.38 9.60
CA LYS A 314 12.50 -15.26 8.75
C LYS A 314 12.13 -15.79 7.36
N VAL A 315 10.90 -15.58 6.93
CA VAL A 315 10.35 -16.02 5.64
C VAL A 315 9.93 -14.80 4.84
N PHE A 316 10.67 -14.50 3.78
CA PHE A 316 10.40 -13.34 2.91
C PHE A 316 9.36 -13.64 1.84
N THR A 317 9.33 -14.88 1.35
CA THR A 317 8.49 -15.32 0.23
C THR A 317 7.83 -16.65 0.59
N PRO A 318 6.81 -16.65 1.49
CA PRO A 318 6.16 -17.88 1.92
C PRO A 318 5.47 -18.57 0.73
N LEU A 319 5.47 -19.91 0.71
CA LEU A 319 4.61 -20.72 -0.17
C LEU A 319 3.20 -20.86 0.39
N GLU A 320 3.11 -20.82 1.72
CA GLU A 320 1.88 -20.95 2.48
C GLU A 320 1.97 -20.16 3.78
N LEU A 321 0.82 -19.83 4.33
CA LEU A 321 0.66 -19.25 5.67
C LEU A 321 -0.18 -20.26 6.46
N THR A 322 0.52 -21.23 7.04
CA THR A 322 -0.11 -22.34 7.77
C THR A 322 0.38 -22.35 9.21
N GLY A 323 -0.55 -22.22 10.15
CA GLY A 323 -0.25 -22.30 11.57
C GLY A 323 -1.13 -21.40 12.43
N GLU A 324 -0.81 -21.35 13.73
CA GLU A 324 -1.45 -20.46 14.68
C GLU A 324 -0.78 -19.07 14.64
N VAL A 325 -1.59 -18.02 14.53
CA VAL A 325 -1.13 -16.63 14.58
C VAL A 325 -0.79 -16.26 16.01
N MET A 326 0.51 -16.14 16.28
CA MET A 326 1.01 -15.80 17.61
C MET A 326 1.03 -14.29 17.85
N LEU A 327 1.41 -13.52 16.82
CA LEU A 327 1.61 -12.08 16.91
C LEU A 327 1.49 -11.40 15.55
N VAL A 328 0.86 -10.22 15.54
CA VAL A 328 0.97 -9.25 14.44
C VAL A 328 1.36 -7.89 14.99
N LYS A 329 2.49 -7.35 14.53
CA LYS A 329 2.97 -6.01 14.88
C LYS A 329 3.37 -5.27 13.62
N GLY A 330 2.54 -4.31 13.22
CA GLY A 330 2.65 -3.64 11.93
C GLY A 330 2.62 -4.61 10.76
N ASN A 331 3.73 -4.68 10.03
CA ASN A 331 3.87 -5.56 8.87
C ASN A 331 4.55 -6.90 9.18
N VAL A 332 4.79 -7.22 10.44
CA VAL A 332 5.36 -8.49 10.89
C VAL A 332 4.26 -9.40 11.40
N LEU A 333 4.14 -10.59 10.80
CA LEU A 333 3.31 -11.69 11.27
C LEU A 333 4.22 -12.80 11.81
N ILE A 334 3.94 -13.34 12.99
CA ILE A 334 4.60 -14.54 13.52
C ILE A 334 3.59 -15.68 13.61
N LEU A 335 3.90 -16.79 12.94
CA LEU A 335 3.11 -18.02 12.95
C LEU A 335 3.84 -19.13 13.73
N LYS A 336 3.08 -19.91 14.48
CA LYS A 336 3.52 -21.21 15.04
C LYS A 336 3.07 -22.32 14.09
N SER A 337 4.03 -23.02 13.50
CA SER A 337 3.76 -24.14 12.58
C SER A 337 3.14 -25.31 13.32
N LYS A 338 2.15 -25.94 12.69
CA LYS A 338 1.50 -27.16 13.20
C LYS A 338 2.10 -28.47 12.68
N ASN A 339 3.21 -28.43 11.94
CA ASN A 339 3.65 -29.59 11.16
C ASN A 339 3.88 -30.84 12.03
N GLU A 340 2.95 -31.80 11.93
CA GLU A 340 2.81 -32.98 12.81
C GLU A 340 3.93 -33.99 12.62
N GLU A 341 4.57 -33.99 11.45
CA GLU A 341 5.62 -34.95 11.09
C GLU A 341 6.89 -34.79 11.94
N THR A 342 7.17 -33.58 12.42
CA THR A 342 8.30 -33.35 13.34
C THR A 342 7.81 -33.26 14.77
N LYS A 343 7.42 -34.41 15.35
CA LYS A 343 6.85 -34.57 16.70
C LYS A 343 7.59 -33.86 17.86
N ASN A 344 8.78 -33.29 17.67
CA ASN A 344 9.62 -32.82 18.77
C ASN A 344 10.14 -31.37 18.74
N LYS A 345 9.84 -30.52 17.74
CA LYS A 345 10.28 -29.11 17.79
C LYS A 345 9.25 -28.13 17.27
N GLU A 346 8.77 -27.24 18.15
CA GLU A 346 7.98 -26.07 17.76
C GLU A 346 8.78 -25.22 16.76
N LYS A 347 8.17 -24.92 15.60
CA LYS A 347 8.76 -24.07 14.57
C LYS A 347 7.94 -22.80 14.47
N TYR A 348 8.63 -21.65 14.50
CA TYR A 348 8.00 -20.35 14.30
C TYR A 348 8.50 -19.71 13.02
N TYR A 349 7.61 -19.02 12.31
CA TYR A 349 7.92 -18.30 11.08
C TYR A 349 7.53 -16.83 11.20
N ALA A 350 8.46 -15.94 10.89
CA ALA A 350 8.18 -14.52 10.78
C ALA A 350 8.02 -14.14 9.31
N ILE A 351 6.88 -13.54 8.96
CA ILE A 351 6.50 -13.18 7.59
C ILE A 351 6.30 -11.68 7.47
N ASN A 352 6.78 -11.10 6.37
CA ASN A 352 6.52 -9.70 6.04
C ASN A 352 5.22 -9.56 5.25
N LEU A 353 4.17 -9.09 5.91
CA LEU A 353 2.83 -8.91 5.32
C LEU A 353 2.84 -7.97 4.10
N SER A 354 3.77 -7.03 4.02
CA SER A 354 3.89 -6.14 2.86
C SER A 354 4.33 -6.88 1.58
N ARG A 355 4.97 -8.05 1.72
CA ARG A 355 5.43 -8.87 0.58
C ARG A 355 4.33 -9.72 -0.03
N LEU A 356 3.23 -9.96 0.71
CA LEU A 356 2.11 -10.78 0.25
C LEU A 356 1.29 -10.11 -0.85
N LYS A 357 1.50 -8.82 -1.09
CA LYS A 357 0.80 -8.09 -2.14
C LYS A 357 1.10 -8.66 -3.54
N GLY A 358 0.05 -8.88 -4.31
CA GLY A 358 0.12 -9.44 -5.66
C GLY A 358 0.15 -10.96 -5.71
N PHE A 359 0.23 -11.65 -4.56
CA PHE A 359 0.11 -13.11 -4.54
C PHE A 359 -1.33 -13.54 -4.77
N GLU A 360 -1.47 -14.58 -5.58
CA GLU A 360 -2.69 -15.35 -5.71
C GLU A 360 -2.93 -16.20 -4.46
N LEU A 361 -4.19 -16.29 -4.05
CA LEU A 361 -4.67 -17.29 -3.10
C LEU A 361 -5.22 -18.47 -3.89
N ILE A 362 -4.60 -19.64 -3.70
CA ILE A 362 -5.10 -20.88 -4.28
C ILE A 362 -6.25 -21.36 -3.40
N SER A 363 -7.39 -21.64 -4.01
CA SER A 363 -8.55 -22.21 -3.31
C SER A 363 -8.27 -23.65 -2.86
N GLU A 364 -8.98 -24.10 -1.83
CA GLU A 364 -8.85 -25.48 -1.35
C GLU A 364 -9.29 -26.50 -2.41
N GLU A 365 -10.27 -26.14 -3.24
CA GLU A 365 -10.72 -26.97 -4.36
C GLU A 365 -9.63 -27.15 -5.43
N GLU A 366 -8.98 -26.05 -5.85
CA GLU A 366 -7.84 -26.11 -6.78
C GLU A 366 -6.67 -26.91 -6.20
N LEU A 367 -6.48 -26.85 -4.87
CA LEU A 367 -5.49 -27.65 -4.19
C LEU A 367 -5.80 -29.14 -4.31
N LEU A 368 -7.04 -29.55 -4.04
CA LEU A 368 -7.47 -30.94 -4.14
C LEU A 368 -7.32 -31.46 -5.58
N TRP A 369 -7.73 -30.68 -6.58
CA TRP A 369 -7.54 -31.03 -7.99
C TRP A 369 -6.07 -31.21 -8.36
N SER A 370 -5.19 -30.32 -7.90
CA SER A 370 -3.74 -30.45 -8.17
C SER A 370 -3.13 -31.73 -7.58
N ILE A 371 -3.66 -32.21 -6.46
CA ILE A 371 -3.24 -33.48 -5.84
C ILE A 371 -3.72 -34.67 -6.67
N VAL A 372 -4.97 -34.65 -7.13
CA VAL A 372 -5.54 -35.72 -7.98
C VAL A 372 -4.75 -35.85 -9.28
N GLU A 373 -4.53 -34.75 -10.00
CA GLU A 373 -3.77 -34.77 -11.26
C GLU A 373 -2.33 -35.28 -11.08
N SER A 374 -1.70 -35.00 -9.93
CA SER A 374 -0.35 -35.48 -9.65
C SER A 374 -0.27 -36.99 -9.43
N LYS A 375 -1.33 -37.60 -8.87
CA LYS A 375 -1.42 -39.04 -8.64
C LYS A 375 -1.74 -39.83 -9.90
N GLU A 376 -2.45 -39.23 -10.86
CA GLU A 376 -2.77 -39.90 -12.13
C GLU A 376 -1.59 -39.94 -13.11
N ARG A 377 -0.56 -39.11 -12.89
CA ARG A 377 0.65 -39.06 -13.73
C ARG A 377 1.80 -39.96 -13.25
N THR A 378 1.68 -40.52 -12.04
CA THR A 378 2.61 -41.49 -11.44
C THR A 378 2.03 -42.88 -11.55
#